data_AF-A0A661R8I9-F1
#
_entry.id   AF-A0A661R8I9-F1
#
_cell.length_a   1.000
_cell.length_b   1.000
_cell.length_c   1.000
_cell.angle_alpha   90.00
_cell.angle_beta   90.00
_cell.angle_gamma   90.00
#
_symmetry.space_group_name_H-M   'P 1'
#
loop_
_entity.id
_entity.type
_entity.pdbx_description
1 polymer ?
#
loop_
_entity_poly.entity_id
_entity_poly.type
_entity_poly.pdbx_seq_one_letter_code
_entity_poly.pdbx_strand_id
1 'polypeptide(L)'
;MSSSSIEIRRIRRFGAIAFFFFGSLCILGFWRERTIAACLFGTLSLAGMGLFGLPLTLMPLYNAWMKIAYLIGRLVTIAMLTVAYYLVITPAALIKRVITGSPLPLKPDRGASSYWVFRTEAAQPRERFTRRY
;
A
#
# COMPACT_ATOMS: atom_id res chain seq x y z
N MET A 1 -1.44 -30.42 -1.19
CA MET A 1 0.02 -30.68 -1.15
C MET A 1 0.87 -29.74 -2.02
N SER A 2 0.28 -28.80 -2.79
CA SER A 2 1.04 -27.83 -3.61
C SER A 2 1.37 -26.51 -2.90
N SER A 3 0.69 -26.16 -1.80
CA SER A 3 0.89 -24.88 -1.09
C SER A 3 2.20 -24.83 -0.29
N SER A 4 2.57 -25.92 0.39
CA SER A 4 3.75 -25.96 1.25
C SER A 4 5.07 -25.81 0.49
N SER A 5 5.17 -26.34 -0.72
CA SER A 5 6.38 -26.25 -1.55
C SER A 5 6.63 -24.83 -2.08
N ILE A 6 5.55 -24.08 -2.35
CA ILE A 6 5.61 -22.66 -2.75
C ILE A 6 6.08 -21.79 -1.58
N GLU A 7 5.58 -22.04 -0.38
CA GLU A 7 5.97 -21.29 0.83
C GLU A 7 7.46 -21.47 1.15
N ILE A 8 7.97 -22.71 1.12
CA ILE A 8 9.39 -23.00 1.37
C ILE A 8 10.29 -22.30 0.35
N ARG A 9 9.91 -22.30 -0.93
CA ARG A 9 10.67 -21.61 -1.99
C ARG A 9 10.68 -20.10 -1.80
N ARG A 10 9.57 -19.51 -1.34
CA ARG A 10 9.45 -18.08 -1.03
C ARG A 10 10.37 -17.70 0.15
N ILE A 11 10.37 -18.50 1.22
CA ILE A 11 11.24 -18.28 2.39
C ILE A 11 12.72 -18.34 1.99
N ARG A 12 13.13 -19.34 1.19
CA ARG A 12 14.52 -19.45 0.72
C ARG A 12 14.95 -18.26 -0.13
N ARG A 13 14.08 -17.78 -1.04
CA ARG A 13 14.36 -16.58 -1.85
C ARG A 13 14.46 -15.32 -0.99
N PHE A 14 13.57 -15.17 -0.01
CA PHE A 14 13.63 -14.06 0.94
C PHE A 14 14.93 -14.10 1.76
N GLY A 15 15.33 -15.27 2.27
CA GLY A 15 16.59 -15.46 2.97
C GLY A 15 17.81 -15.11 2.10
N ALA A 16 17.81 -15.51 0.82
CA ALA A 16 18.87 -15.14 -0.12
C ALA A 16 18.94 -13.63 -0.35
N ILE A 17 17.80 -12.96 -0.58
CA ILE A 17 17.75 -11.50 -0.76
C ILE A 17 18.23 -10.79 0.51
N ALA A 18 17.76 -11.22 1.68
CA ALA A 18 18.17 -10.67 2.96
C ALA A 18 19.69 -10.85 3.19
N PHE A 19 20.23 -12.03 2.89
CA PHE A 19 21.66 -12.32 3.00
C PHE A 19 22.50 -11.39 2.12
N PHE A 20 22.14 -11.24 0.84
CA PHE A 20 22.85 -10.34 -0.07
C PHE A 20 22.70 -8.87 0.34
N PHE A 21 21.50 -8.45 0.74
CA PHE A 21 21.23 -7.07 1.14
C PHE A 21 22.00 -6.69 2.42
N PHE A 22 21.84 -7.48 3.49
CA PHE A 22 22.53 -7.24 4.76
C PHE A 22 24.04 -7.52 4.67
N GLY A 23 24.47 -8.49 3.85
CA GLY A 23 25.89 -8.74 3.57
C GLY A 23 26.55 -7.55 2.88
N SER A 24 25.89 -6.95 1.88
CA SER A 24 26.37 -5.74 1.21
C SER A 24 26.46 -4.55 2.18
N LEU A 25 25.44 -4.34 3.02
CA LEU A 25 25.45 -3.34 4.09
C LEU A 25 26.56 -3.57 5.12
N CYS A 26 26.89 -4.82 5.44
CA CYS A 26 27.98 -5.18 6.34
C CYS A 26 29.35 -4.80 5.75
N ILE A 27 29.57 -5.06 4.46
CA ILE A 27 30.80 -4.69 3.73
C ILE A 27 30.96 -3.17 3.71
N LEU A 28 29.88 -2.43 3.39
CA LEU A 28 29.84 -0.97 3.44
C LEU A 28 30.04 -0.40 4.85
N GLY A 29 29.52 -1.07 5.88
CA GLY A 29 29.70 -0.70 7.28
C GLY A 29 31.14 -0.90 7.77
N PHE A 30 31.80 -1.98 7.31
CA PHE A 30 33.21 -2.26 7.57
C PHE A 30 34.11 -1.18 6.95
N TRP A 31 33.77 -0.71 5.76
CA TRP A 31 34.46 0.42 5.09
C TRP A 31 34.31 1.76 5.83
N ARG A 32 33.35 1.89 6.76
CA ARG A 32 33.06 3.14 7.46
C ARG A 32 33.52 3.15 8.93
N GLU A 33 34.29 2.15 9.36
CA GLU A 33 34.85 1.98 10.72
C GLU A 33 33.83 2.07 11.88
N ARG A 34 32.53 1.88 11.60
CA ARG A 34 31.49 1.80 12.62
C ARG A 34 31.33 0.34 13.06
N THR A 35 32.22 -0.12 13.94
CA THR A 35 32.28 -1.49 14.48
C THR A 35 30.94 -2.03 15.00
N ILE A 36 30.12 -1.17 15.63
CA ILE A 36 28.79 -1.54 16.13
C ILE A 36 27.82 -1.87 14.99
N ALA A 37 27.85 -1.09 13.89
CA ALA A 37 27.02 -1.34 12.72
C ALA A 37 27.48 -2.62 12.00
N ALA A 38 28.78 -2.82 11.85
CA ALA A 38 29.33 -4.03 11.23
C ALA A 38 28.96 -5.31 12.01
N CYS A 39 29.01 -5.29 13.34
CA CYS A 39 28.64 -6.45 14.16
C CYS A 39 27.13 -6.75 14.10
N LEU A 40 26.28 -5.71 14.14
CA LEU A 40 24.83 -5.86 13.97
C LEU A 40 24.45 -6.39 12.59
N PHE A 41 25.06 -5.88 11.51
CA PHE A 41 24.78 -6.36 10.16
C PHE A 41 25.36 -7.77 9.89
N GLY A 42 26.50 -8.10 10.48
CA GLY A 42 27.11 -9.44 10.39
C GLY A 42 26.27 -10.51 11.08
N THR A 43 25.76 -10.25 12.28
CA THR A 43 24.84 -11.17 12.99
C THR A 43 23.53 -11.36 12.22
N LEU A 44 23.01 -10.31 11.58
CA LEU A 44 21.83 -10.39 10.72
C LEU A 44 22.08 -11.18 9.42
N SER A 45 23.29 -11.10 8.86
CA SER A 45 23.71 -11.90 7.71
C SER A 45 23.80 -13.39 8.08
N LEU A 46 24.39 -13.73 9.22
CA LEU A 46 24.39 -15.09 9.78
C LEU A 46 22.97 -15.61 10.05
N ALA A 47 22.07 -14.77 10.55
CA ALA A 47 20.66 -15.12 10.71
C ALA A 47 19.97 -15.38 9.34
N GLY A 48 20.31 -14.61 8.31
CA GLY A 48 19.89 -14.83 6.93
C GLY A 48 20.39 -16.15 6.34
N MET A 49 21.61 -16.56 6.69
CA MET A 49 22.19 -17.85 6.31
C MET A 49 21.53 -19.02 7.07
N GLY A 50 21.14 -18.82 8.33
CA GLY A 50 20.34 -19.76 9.11
C GLY A 50 18.94 -20.01 8.52
N LEU A 51 18.29 -18.95 8.00
CA LEU A 51 17.02 -19.04 7.27
C LEU A 51 17.12 -19.88 5.99
N PHE A 52 18.31 -19.97 5.38
CA PHE A 52 18.56 -20.80 4.21
C PHE A 52 18.69 -22.30 4.58
N GLY A 53 19.30 -22.61 5.72
CA GLY A 53 19.60 -23.98 6.16
C GLY A 53 18.46 -24.71 6.88
N LEU A 54 17.66 -24.01 7.69
CA LEU A 54 16.64 -24.64 8.57
C LEU A 54 15.27 -23.95 8.43
N PRO A 55 14.48 -24.30 7.38
CA PRO A 55 13.20 -23.63 7.11
C PRO A 55 12.10 -23.94 8.13
N LEU A 56 12.16 -25.07 8.84
CA LEU A 56 11.07 -25.52 9.73
C LEU A 56 11.03 -24.79 11.08
N THR A 57 12.17 -24.51 11.70
CA THR A 57 12.23 -23.83 13.01
C THR A 57 12.04 -22.32 12.89
N LEU A 58 12.37 -21.73 11.74
CA LEU A 58 12.31 -20.28 11.49
C LEU A 58 11.02 -19.83 10.81
N MET A 59 10.13 -20.75 10.44
CA MET A 59 8.80 -20.46 9.87
C MET A 59 7.93 -19.55 10.76
N PRO A 60 7.79 -19.75 12.09
CA PRO A 60 6.98 -18.85 12.92
C PRO A 60 7.59 -17.45 13.03
N LEU A 61 8.92 -17.34 13.06
CA LEU A 61 9.62 -16.06 13.11
C LEU A 61 9.47 -15.27 11.81
N TYR A 62 9.62 -15.93 10.65
CA TYR A 62 9.36 -15.33 9.34
C TYR A 62 7.92 -14.82 9.24
N ASN A 63 6.94 -15.62 9.68
CA ASN A 63 5.53 -15.21 9.66
C ASN A 63 5.26 -14.02 10.58
N ALA A 64 5.85 -13.98 11.77
CA ALA A 64 5.74 -12.82 12.68
C ALA A 64 6.36 -11.57 12.06
N TRP A 65 7.55 -11.69 11.48
CA TRP A 65 8.23 -10.58 10.79
C TRP A 65 7.43 -10.06 9.60
N MET A 66 6.87 -10.96 8.78
CA MET A 66 6.02 -10.59 7.64
C MET A 66 4.73 -9.89 8.07
N LYS A 67 4.13 -10.27 9.20
CA LYS A 67 2.97 -9.54 9.77
C LYS A 67 3.34 -8.11 10.13
N ILE A 68 4.51 -7.90 10.72
CA ILE A 68 5.02 -6.56 11.05
C ILE A 68 5.28 -5.76 9.77
N ALA A 69 5.97 -6.35 8.79
CA ALA A 69 6.22 -5.72 7.50
C ALA A 69 4.92 -5.34 6.79
N TYR A 70 3.91 -6.20 6.83
CA TYR A 70 2.59 -5.92 6.27
C TYR A 70 1.88 -4.77 7.01
N LEU A 71 1.95 -4.73 8.34
CA LEU A 71 1.38 -3.64 9.13
C LEU A 71 2.04 -2.30 8.77
N ILE A 72 3.36 -2.27 8.67
CA ILE A 72 4.11 -1.08 8.25
C ILE A 72 3.72 -0.68 6.83
N GLY A 73 3.67 -1.62 5.89
CA GLY A 73 3.25 -1.36 4.51
C GLY A 73 1.83 -0.80 4.43
N ARG A 74 0.90 -1.30 5.24
CA ARG A 74 -0.46 -0.78 5.35
C ARG A 74 -0.46 0.65 5.90
N LEU A 75 0.31 0.94 6.94
CA LEU A 75 0.42 2.28 7.50
C LEU A 75 1.00 3.27 6.48
N VAL A 76 2.06 2.89 5.76
CA VAL A 76 2.65 3.71 4.69
C VAL A 76 1.64 3.96 3.58
N THR A 77 0.91 2.94 3.15
CA THR A 77 -0.13 3.06 2.11
C THR A 77 -1.23 4.02 2.57
N ILE A 78 -1.75 3.84 3.79
CA ILE A 78 -2.77 4.73 4.36
C ILE A 78 -2.23 6.16 4.44
N ALA A 79 -1.04 6.36 4.99
CA ALA A 79 -0.43 7.68 5.13
C ALA A 79 -0.24 8.35 3.77
N MET A 80 0.26 7.62 2.76
CA MET A 80 0.46 8.15 1.42
C MET A 80 -0.86 8.54 0.75
N LEU A 81 -1.90 7.71 0.87
CA LEU A 81 -3.24 8.07 0.37
C LEU A 81 -3.83 9.27 1.12
N THR A 82 -3.68 9.33 2.45
CA THR A 82 -4.13 10.46 3.26
C THR A 82 -3.46 11.75 2.81
N VAL A 83 -2.13 11.73 2.68
CA VAL A 83 -1.36 12.89 2.20
C VAL A 83 -1.79 13.29 0.79
N ALA A 84 -1.93 12.34 -0.14
CA ALA A 84 -2.39 12.63 -1.50
C ALA A 84 -3.81 13.24 -1.51
N TYR A 85 -4.72 12.72 -0.67
CA TYR A 85 -6.07 13.25 -0.57
C TYR A 85 -6.09 14.69 -0.02
N TYR A 86 -5.34 14.97 1.03
CA TYR A 86 -5.32 16.30 1.66
C TYR A 86 -4.50 17.33 0.89
N LEU A 87 -3.42 16.93 0.20
CA LEU A 87 -2.56 17.86 -0.54
C LEU A 87 -2.92 18.02 -2.02
N VAL A 88 -3.62 17.06 -2.63
CA VAL A 88 -3.96 17.12 -4.06
C VAL A 88 -5.46 17.26 -4.24
N ILE A 89 -6.23 16.27 -3.75
CA ILE A 89 -7.67 16.21 -4.03
C ILE A 89 -8.43 17.34 -3.33
N THR A 90 -8.15 17.56 -2.05
CA THR A 90 -8.82 18.58 -1.23
C THR A 90 -8.60 20.00 -1.76
N PRO A 91 -7.36 20.47 -2.02
CA PRO A 91 -7.16 21.79 -2.59
C PRO A 91 -7.68 21.90 -4.02
N ALA A 92 -7.58 20.85 -4.84
CA ALA A 92 -8.19 20.87 -6.17
C ALA A 92 -9.72 21.06 -6.09
N ALA A 93 -10.39 20.39 -5.16
CA ALA A 93 -11.82 20.57 -4.92
C ALA A 93 -12.15 21.96 -4.38
N LEU A 94 -11.31 22.52 -3.50
CA LEU A 94 -11.48 23.87 -2.96
C LEU A 94 -11.33 24.93 -4.08
N ILE A 95 -10.29 24.81 -4.90
CA ILE A 95 -10.04 25.69 -6.06
C ILE A 95 -11.24 25.62 -7.01
N LYS A 96 -11.71 24.42 -7.35
CA LYS A 96 -12.93 24.24 -8.17
C LYS A 96 -14.14 24.92 -7.54
N ARG A 97 -14.33 24.79 -6.22
CA ARG A 97 -15.44 25.41 -5.50
C ARG A 97 -15.37 26.94 -5.54
N VAL A 98 -14.17 27.53 -5.54
CA VAL A 98 -13.97 28.97 -5.64
C VAL A 98 -14.18 29.47 -7.07
N ILE A 99 -13.65 28.77 -8.08
CA ILE A 99 -13.70 29.20 -9.49
C ILE A 99 -15.08 28.93 -10.13
N THR A 100 -15.60 27.71 -9.98
CA THR A 100 -16.85 27.26 -10.63
C THR A 100 -18.07 27.46 -9.74
N GLY A 101 -17.89 27.71 -8.44
CA GLY A 101 -18.98 27.77 -7.47
C GLY A 101 -19.45 26.38 -7.02
N SER A 102 -20.61 26.35 -6.36
CA SER A 102 -21.21 25.10 -5.87
C SER A 102 -21.93 24.38 -7.03
N PRO A 103 -21.52 23.15 -7.41
CA PRO A 103 -22.19 22.41 -8.49
C PRO A 103 -23.63 21.99 -8.14
N LEU A 104 -23.99 22.01 -6.86
CA LEU A 104 -25.37 21.84 -6.42
C LEU A 104 -25.91 23.16 -5.85
N PRO A 105 -27.19 23.47 -6.09
CA PRO A 105 -27.87 24.53 -5.36
C PRO A 105 -28.11 24.07 -3.92
N LEU A 106 -27.11 24.27 -3.05
CA LEU A 106 -27.23 23.94 -1.61
C LEU A 106 -28.02 24.98 -0.81
N LYS A 107 -28.29 26.16 -1.40
CA LYS A 107 -29.09 27.20 -0.76
C LYS A 107 -30.57 26.99 -1.10
N PRO A 108 -31.47 26.89 -0.11
CA PRO A 108 -32.89 26.85 -0.36
C PRO A 108 -33.34 28.17 -1.01
N ASP A 109 -33.88 28.08 -2.21
CA ASP A 109 -34.58 29.18 -2.88
C ASP A 109 -36.02 29.24 -2.37
N ARG A 110 -36.38 30.35 -1.71
CA ARG A 110 -37.74 30.58 -1.20
C ARG A 110 -38.72 31.01 -2.30
N GLY A 111 -38.23 31.39 -3.48
CA GLY A 111 -39.05 31.76 -4.64
C GLY A 111 -39.32 30.61 -5.61
N ALA A 112 -38.66 29.45 -5.44
CA ALA A 112 -38.83 28.31 -6.33
C ALA A 112 -40.13 27.54 -6.02
N SER A 113 -41.02 27.42 -7.03
CA SER A 113 -42.25 26.63 -6.92
C SER A 113 -41.99 25.12 -6.83
N SER A 114 -40.87 24.65 -7.38
CA SER A 114 -40.41 23.27 -7.28
C SER A 114 -38.91 23.18 -7.58
N TYR A 115 -38.17 22.38 -6.81
CA TYR A 115 -36.77 22.03 -7.08
C TYR A 115 -36.62 20.95 -8.16
N TRP A 116 -37.74 20.50 -8.73
CA TRP A 116 -37.74 19.44 -9.73
C TRP A 116 -37.15 19.94 -11.05
N VAL A 117 -35.95 19.45 -11.39
CA VAL A 117 -35.33 19.71 -12.69
C VAL A 117 -35.96 18.77 -13.72
N PHE A 118 -36.75 19.32 -14.64
CA PHE A 118 -37.27 18.57 -15.77
C PHE A 118 -36.12 18.01 -16.61
N ARG A 119 -36.09 16.69 -16.76
CA ARG A 119 -35.12 16.02 -17.63
C ARG A 119 -35.63 16.09 -19.06
N THR A 120 -34.78 16.56 -19.97
CA THR A 120 -35.07 16.57 -21.41
C THR A 120 -35.07 15.16 -22.01
N GLU A 121 -34.36 14.23 -21.38
CA GLU A 121 -34.30 12.83 -21.79
C GLU A 121 -35.26 11.95 -20.97
N ALA A 122 -35.94 11.03 -21.66
CA ALA A 122 -36.76 10.01 -21.02
C ALA A 122 -35.90 9.18 -20.04
N ALA A 123 -36.47 8.86 -18.88
CA ALA A 123 -35.73 8.33 -17.73
C ALA A 123 -34.91 7.06 -18.00
N GLN A 124 -35.14 6.36 -19.12
CA GLN A 124 -34.38 5.22 -19.59
C GLN A 124 -34.79 4.84 -21.03
N PRO A 125 -34.00 5.16 -22.08
CA PRO A 125 -34.22 4.55 -23.38
C PRO A 125 -33.95 3.04 -23.28
N ARG A 126 -34.87 2.22 -23.81
CA ARG A 126 -34.80 0.74 -23.78
C ARG A 126 -33.47 0.19 -24.35
N GLU A 127 -32.86 0.94 -25.26
CA GLU A 127 -31.58 0.65 -25.92
C GLU A 127 -30.38 0.59 -24.95
N ARG A 128 -30.47 1.19 -23.76
CA ARG A 128 -29.38 1.20 -22.76
C ARG A 128 -29.29 -0.09 -21.94
N PHE A 129 -30.20 -1.04 -22.13
CA PHE A 129 -30.29 -2.32 -21.42
C PHE A 129 -29.87 -3.54 -22.25
N THR A 130 -28.97 -3.39 -23.23
CA THR A 130 -28.51 -4.49 -24.11
C THR A 130 -27.69 -5.58 -23.41
N ARG A 131 -27.36 -5.45 -22.11
CA ARG A 131 -26.58 -6.44 -21.35
C ARG A 131 -27.18 -6.74 -19.98
N ARG A 132 -28.38 -7.33 -19.95
CA ARG A 132 -29.00 -7.83 -18.70
C ARG A 132 -29.34 -9.31 -18.68
N TYR A 133 -28.87 -10.10 -19.64
CA TYR A 133 -28.89 -11.56 -19.59
C TYR A 133 -27.56 -12.11 -20.09
#